data_AF-A0A1Y2KZL2-F1
#
_entry.id   AF-A0A1Y2KZL2-F1
#
_cell.length_a   1.000
_cell.length_b   1.000
_cell.length_c   1.000
_cell.angle_alpha   90.00
_cell.angle_beta   90.00
_cell.angle_gamma   90.00
#
_symmetry.space_group_name_H-M   'P 1'
#
loop_
_entity.id
_entity.type
_entity.pdbx_description
1 polymer ?
#
loop_
_entity_poly.entity_id
_entity_poly.type
_entity_poly.pdbx_seq_one_letter_code
_entity_poly.pdbx_strand_id
1 'polypeptide(L)'
;MNSSTQKQKIIEVEHFLSQLEKRGRILVSIAAELEAMADATDVTRYRPFREQVDNFKALSLILAERLAALDAHPRKDDLETQFHKLQVLMLRLVIKTSLKFFFVMSAKAFLPLGSRELFQSELRTLFEAEKMLSDPRYQSDLDESARDDLEMAKDILQEIIQNAPALLNFGKKPGVGKKKKYR
;
A
#
# COMPACT_ATOMS: atom_id res chain seq x y z
N MET A 1 -33.25 17.06 -7.30
CA MET A 1 -33.22 15.70 -7.90
C MET A 1 -34.40 14.89 -7.38
N ASN A 2 -34.90 13.91 -8.15
CA ASN A 2 -36.05 13.09 -7.73
C ASN A 2 -35.63 12.11 -6.61
N SER A 3 -36.42 12.01 -5.54
CA SER A 3 -36.09 11.19 -4.34
C SER A 3 -35.84 9.71 -4.68
N SER A 4 -36.55 9.19 -5.69
CA SER A 4 -36.34 7.83 -6.22
C SER A 4 -34.94 7.63 -6.82
N THR A 5 -34.41 8.60 -7.56
CA THR A 5 -33.09 8.52 -8.21
C THR A 5 -31.97 8.58 -7.17
N GLN A 6 -32.12 9.43 -6.15
CA GLN A 6 -31.14 9.53 -5.06
C GLN A 6 -31.08 8.22 -4.24
N LYS A 7 -32.24 7.62 -3.95
CA LYS A 7 -32.30 6.33 -3.24
C LYS A 7 -31.58 5.21 -4.02
N GLN A 8 -31.73 5.17 -5.34
CA GLN A 8 -31.04 4.18 -6.17
C GLN A 8 -29.52 4.36 -6.14
N LYS A 9 -29.02 5.59 -6.19
CA LYS A 9 -27.58 5.88 -6.09
C LYS A 9 -27.01 5.46 -4.73
N ILE A 10 -27.76 5.66 -3.65
CA ILE A 10 -27.34 5.22 -2.30
C ILE A 10 -27.17 3.70 -2.25
N ILE A 11 -28.14 2.94 -2.79
CA ILE A 11 -28.06 1.47 -2.84
C ILE A 11 -26.85 1.00 -3.67
N GLU A 12 -26.56 1.68 -4.78
CA GLU A 12 -25.37 1.41 -5.58
C GLU A 12 -24.09 1.63 -4.77
N VAL A 13 -23.96 2.77 -4.09
CA VAL A 13 -22.80 3.08 -3.23
C VAL A 13 -22.65 2.05 -2.11
N GLU A 14 -23.73 1.65 -1.45
CA GLU A 14 -23.72 0.59 -0.43
C GLU A 14 -23.22 -0.74 -0.98
N HIS A 15 -23.65 -1.09 -2.21
CA HIS A 15 -23.16 -2.28 -2.88
C HIS A 15 -21.65 -2.21 -3.12
N PHE A 16 -21.16 -1.11 -3.70
CA PHE A 16 -19.73 -0.91 -3.93
C PHE A 16 -18.90 -0.94 -2.64
N LEU A 17 -19.39 -0.30 -1.58
CA LEU A 17 -18.77 -0.33 -0.26
C LEU A 17 -18.66 -1.76 0.28
N SER A 18 -19.73 -2.55 0.18
CA SER A 18 -19.70 -3.96 0.60
C SER A 18 -18.71 -4.82 -0.20
N GLN A 19 -18.50 -4.52 -1.48
CA GLN A 19 -17.49 -5.20 -2.31
C GLN A 19 -16.08 -4.78 -1.90
N LEU A 20 -15.90 -3.51 -1.55
CA LEU A 20 -14.64 -2.98 -1.07
C LEU A 20 -14.24 -3.61 0.27
N GLU A 21 -15.19 -3.77 1.19
CA GLU A 21 -14.99 -4.50 2.45
C GLU A 21 -14.52 -5.94 2.23
N LYS A 22 -15.18 -6.67 1.32
CA LYS A 22 -14.79 -8.05 0.99
C LYS A 22 -13.36 -8.12 0.47
N ARG A 23 -12.97 -7.18 -0.41
CA ARG A 23 -11.59 -7.09 -0.90
C ARG A 23 -10.60 -6.76 0.21
N GLY A 24 -10.96 -5.86 1.13
CA GLY A 24 -10.15 -5.56 2.31
C GLY A 24 -9.89 -6.80 3.15
N ARG A 25 -10.91 -7.64 3.39
CA ARG A 25 -10.74 -8.91 4.13
C ARG A 25 -9.83 -9.90 3.41
N ILE A 26 -9.94 -10.01 2.09
CA ILE A 26 -9.05 -10.85 1.27
C ILE A 26 -7.60 -10.37 1.42
N LEU A 27 -7.38 -9.06 1.35
CA LEU A 27 -6.05 -8.46 1.53
C LEU A 27 -5.46 -8.74 2.91
N VAL A 28 -6.27 -8.61 3.97
CA VAL A 28 -5.85 -8.96 5.33
C VAL A 28 -5.43 -10.44 5.42
N SER A 29 -6.17 -11.37 4.79
CA SER A 29 -5.81 -12.78 4.75
C SER A 29 -4.46 -13.01 4.05
N ILE A 30 -4.29 -12.43 2.86
CA ILE A 30 -3.04 -12.57 2.08
C ILE A 30 -1.86 -11.98 2.86
N ALA A 31 -2.03 -10.82 3.50
CA ALA A 31 -1.00 -10.21 4.32
C ALA A 31 -0.63 -11.09 5.52
N ALA A 32 -1.61 -11.68 6.21
CA ALA A 32 -1.36 -12.61 7.31
C ALA A 32 -0.62 -13.88 6.85
N GLU A 33 -0.96 -14.42 5.68
CA GLU A 33 -0.26 -15.55 5.06
C GLU A 33 1.19 -15.19 4.73
N LEU A 34 1.43 -14.01 4.14
CA LEU A 34 2.77 -13.49 3.90
C LEU A 34 3.55 -13.29 5.21
N GLU A 35 2.87 -12.88 6.29
CA GLU A 35 3.51 -12.67 7.57
C GLU A 35 3.95 -13.97 8.24
N ALA A 36 3.13 -15.02 8.16
CA ALA A 36 3.35 -16.32 8.80
C ALA A 36 4.42 -17.18 8.11
N MET A 37 4.77 -16.87 6.86
CA MET A 37 5.79 -17.62 6.13
C MET A 37 7.20 -17.16 6.53
N ALA A 38 7.95 -18.08 7.14
CA ALA A 38 9.35 -17.85 7.57
C ALA A 38 10.29 -17.50 6.41
N ASP A 39 9.92 -17.86 5.18
CA ASP A 39 10.66 -17.59 3.95
C ASP A 39 9.80 -16.75 2.98
N ALA A 40 9.21 -15.65 3.48
CA ALA A 40 8.53 -14.60 2.70
C ALA A 40 9.44 -13.91 1.64
N THR A 41 10.59 -14.52 1.37
CA THR A 41 11.63 -14.13 0.44
C THR A 41 11.23 -14.37 -1.03
N ASP A 42 10.19 -15.14 -1.32
CA ASP A 42 9.79 -15.35 -2.70
C ASP A 42 8.96 -14.17 -3.24
N VAL A 43 9.61 -13.35 -4.06
CA VAL A 43 9.03 -12.24 -4.84
C VAL A 43 7.74 -12.64 -5.57
N THR A 44 7.60 -13.90 -5.97
CA THR A 44 6.39 -14.40 -6.64
C THR A 44 5.18 -14.44 -5.71
N ARG A 45 5.39 -14.70 -4.41
CA ARG A 45 4.32 -14.75 -3.40
C ARG A 45 3.84 -13.36 -2.99
N TYR A 46 4.66 -12.35 -3.20
CA TYR A 46 4.27 -10.95 -2.97
C TYR A 46 3.32 -10.42 -4.05
N ARG A 47 3.34 -10.97 -5.27
CA ARG A 47 2.54 -10.46 -6.40
C ARG A 47 1.02 -10.52 -6.16
N PRO A 48 0.43 -11.62 -5.65
CA PRO A 48 -1.00 -11.67 -5.32
C PRO A 48 -1.45 -10.54 -4.38
N PHE A 49 -0.62 -10.20 -3.38
CA PHE A 49 -0.91 -9.08 -2.49
C PHE A 49 -1.02 -7.77 -3.28
N ARG A 50 -0.04 -7.47 -4.13
CA ARG A 50 -0.04 -6.25 -4.96
C ARG A 50 -1.24 -6.17 -5.89
N GLU A 51 -1.56 -7.27 -6.57
CA GLU A 51 -2.72 -7.32 -7.48
C GLU A 51 -4.01 -7.00 -6.73
N GLN A 52 -4.16 -7.50 -5.50
CA GLN A 52 -5.33 -7.17 -4.68
C GLN A 52 -5.29 -5.72 -4.17
N VAL A 53 -4.12 -5.16 -3.85
CA VAL A 53 -3.97 -3.74 -3.50
C VAL A 53 -4.41 -2.86 -4.67
N ASP A 54 -3.95 -3.15 -5.89
CA ASP A 54 -4.32 -2.40 -7.10
C ASP A 54 -5.83 -2.51 -7.38
N ASN A 55 -6.41 -3.70 -7.21
CA ASN A 55 -7.85 -3.89 -7.33
C ASN A 55 -8.65 -3.11 -6.27
N PHE A 56 -8.15 -3.04 -5.03
CA PHE A 56 -8.76 -2.26 -3.96
C PHE A 56 -8.70 -0.76 -4.28
N LYS A 57 -7.54 -0.26 -4.75
CA LYS A 57 -7.36 1.13 -5.18
C LYS A 57 -8.32 1.49 -6.32
N ALA A 58 -8.41 0.64 -7.34
CA ALA A 58 -9.31 0.85 -8.47
C ALA A 58 -10.78 0.95 -8.04
N LEU A 59 -11.23 0.03 -7.18
CA LEU A 59 -12.60 0.06 -6.65
C LEU A 59 -12.85 1.28 -5.76
N SER A 60 -11.86 1.68 -4.97
CA SER A 60 -11.92 2.88 -4.12
C SER A 60 -12.10 4.15 -4.96
N LEU A 61 -11.43 4.27 -6.10
CA LEU A 61 -11.59 5.41 -7.00
C LEU A 61 -13.03 5.50 -7.55
N ILE A 62 -13.59 4.38 -7.99
CA ILE A 62 -14.97 4.31 -8.48
C ILE A 62 -15.95 4.69 -7.37
N LEU A 63 -15.77 4.15 -6.17
CA LEU A 63 -16.63 4.44 -5.03
C LEU A 63 -16.55 5.91 -4.61
N ALA A 64 -15.36 6.52 -4.62
CA ALA A 64 -15.19 7.93 -4.31
C ALA A 64 -15.95 8.84 -5.28
N GLU A 65 -15.90 8.55 -6.58
CA GLU A 65 -16.66 9.29 -7.60
C GLU A 65 -18.18 9.15 -7.37
N ARG A 66 -18.64 7.94 -7.07
CA ARG A 66 -20.06 7.66 -6.80
C ARG A 66 -20.56 8.35 -5.52
N LEU A 67 -19.76 8.35 -4.45
CA LEU A 67 -20.05 9.07 -3.20
C LEU A 67 -20.15 10.58 -3.43
N ALA A 68 -19.20 11.16 -4.18
CA ALA A 68 -19.22 12.59 -4.50
C ALA A 68 -20.48 13.01 -5.27
N ALA A 69 -21.03 12.12 -6.10
CA ALA A 69 -22.23 12.36 -6.90
C ALA A 69 -23.57 12.21 -6.14
N LEU A 70 -23.54 11.90 -4.83
CA LEU A 70 -24.72 11.91 -3.97
C LEU A 70 -25.05 13.32 -3.49
N ASP A 71 -26.33 13.69 -3.53
CA ASP A 71 -26.84 14.89 -2.85
C ASP A 71 -26.62 14.82 -1.33
N ALA A 72 -26.64 15.98 -0.65
CA ALA A 72 -26.55 16.07 0.80
C ALA A 72 -27.66 15.23 1.48
N HIS A 73 -27.26 14.24 2.26
CA HIS A 73 -28.15 13.28 2.89
C HIS A 73 -27.43 12.62 4.07
N PRO A 74 -28.06 12.41 5.25
CA PRO A 74 -27.37 11.83 6.42
C PRO A 74 -26.69 10.48 6.12
N ARG A 75 -27.34 9.64 5.30
CA ARG A 75 -26.76 8.37 4.84
C ARG A 75 -25.45 8.53 4.05
N LYS A 76 -25.26 9.64 3.34
CA LYS A 76 -24.02 9.92 2.62
C LYS A 76 -22.87 10.04 3.62
N ASP A 77 -23.06 10.83 4.68
CA ASP A 77 -22.05 11.06 5.71
C ASP A 77 -21.64 9.75 6.41
N ASP A 78 -22.61 8.88 6.69
CA ASP A 78 -22.35 7.52 7.22
C ASP A 78 -21.51 6.67 6.27
N LEU A 79 -21.79 6.73 4.97
CA LEU A 79 -21.09 5.95 3.94
C LEU A 79 -19.69 6.49 3.68
N GLU A 80 -19.51 7.81 3.68
CA GLU A 80 -18.20 8.45 3.62
C GLU A 80 -17.33 8.05 4.83
N THR A 81 -17.92 8.05 6.03
CA THR A 81 -17.23 7.61 7.24
C THR A 81 -16.79 6.15 7.15
N GLN A 82 -17.65 5.25 6.68
CA GLN A 82 -17.31 3.83 6.48
C GLN A 82 -16.23 3.65 5.43
N PHE A 83 -16.33 4.38 4.31
CA PHE A 83 -15.34 4.36 3.25
C PHE A 83 -13.97 4.84 3.73
N HIS A 84 -13.90 5.95 4.46
CA HIS A 84 -12.66 6.46 5.04
C HIS A 84 -12.02 5.44 5.98
N LYS A 85 -12.78 4.80 6.86
CA LYS A 85 -12.26 3.75 7.76
C LYS A 85 -11.63 2.59 7.00
N LEU A 86 -12.25 2.16 5.89
CA LEU A 86 -11.69 1.12 5.03
C LEU A 86 -10.43 1.57 4.31
N GLN A 87 -10.38 2.81 3.84
CA GLN A 87 -9.17 3.38 3.24
C GLN A 87 -8.02 3.40 4.25
N VAL A 88 -8.25 3.88 5.47
CA VAL A 88 -7.23 3.92 6.54
C VAL A 88 -6.73 2.51 6.85
N LEU A 89 -7.63 1.55 7.07
CA LEU A 89 -7.27 0.15 7.33
C LEU A 89 -6.38 -0.40 6.21
N MET A 90 -6.75 -0.13 4.95
CA MET A 90 -6.00 -0.63 3.81
C MET A 90 -4.65 0.04 3.63
N LEU A 91 -4.58 1.36 3.81
CA LEU A 91 -3.32 2.10 3.69
C LEU A 91 -2.32 1.65 4.75
N ARG A 92 -2.78 1.39 5.99
CA ARG A 92 -1.94 0.80 7.04
C ARG A 92 -1.43 -0.58 6.67
N LEU A 93 -2.31 -1.46 6.19
CA LEU A 93 -1.94 -2.80 5.78
C LEU A 93 -0.89 -2.78 4.66
N VAL A 94 -1.05 -1.88 3.69
CA VAL A 94 -0.10 -1.65 2.60
C VAL A 94 1.24 -1.22 3.17
N ILE A 95 1.28 -0.17 4.01
CA ILE A 95 2.52 0.30 4.62
C ILE A 95 3.25 -0.84 5.33
N LYS A 96 2.58 -1.51 6.28
CA LYS A 96 3.18 -2.59 7.07
C LYS A 96 3.75 -3.71 6.19
N THR A 97 2.98 -4.14 5.20
CA THR A 97 3.36 -5.24 4.31
C THR A 97 4.50 -4.84 3.37
N SER A 98 4.49 -3.61 2.84
CA SER A 98 5.57 -3.05 2.03
C SER A 98 6.86 -2.88 2.82
N LEU A 99 6.79 -2.41 4.07
CA LEU A 99 7.96 -2.29 4.95
C LEU A 99 8.60 -3.63 5.24
N LYS A 100 7.79 -4.66 5.54
CA LYS A 100 8.28 -6.03 5.71
C LYS A 100 8.93 -6.56 4.44
N PHE A 101 8.35 -6.28 3.27
CA PHE A 101 8.95 -6.63 1.98
C PHE A 101 10.34 -5.98 1.82
N PHE A 102 10.48 -4.69 2.11
CA PHE A 102 11.78 -4.00 2.01
C PHE A 102 12.82 -4.60 2.96
N PHE A 103 12.44 -4.87 4.21
CA PHE A 103 13.33 -5.50 5.20
C PHE A 103 13.81 -6.89 4.78
N VAL A 104 12.90 -7.73 4.27
CA VAL A 104 13.25 -9.07 3.78
C VAL A 104 14.17 -8.98 2.56
N MET A 105 13.95 -8.01 1.67
CA MET A 105 14.77 -7.82 0.47
C MET A 105 16.15 -7.25 0.78
N SER A 106 16.29 -6.37 1.77
CA SER A 106 17.59 -5.82 2.18
C SER A 106 18.51 -6.85 2.83
N ALA A 107 17.95 -7.90 3.43
CA ALA A 107 18.72 -8.98 4.05
C ALA A 107 19.36 -9.95 3.04
N LYS A 108 19.08 -9.82 1.74
CA LYS A 108 19.54 -10.77 0.72
C LYS A 108 20.88 -10.39 0.11
N ALA A 109 21.78 -11.37 0.04
CA ALA A 109 23.05 -11.24 -0.69
C ALA A 109 22.86 -11.11 -2.22
N PHE A 110 21.80 -11.71 -2.76
CA PHE A 110 21.45 -11.64 -4.19
C PHE A 110 19.93 -11.44 -4.35
N LEU A 111 19.55 -10.48 -5.19
CA LEU A 111 18.15 -10.20 -5.47
C LEU A 111 17.64 -11.08 -6.62
N PRO A 112 16.44 -11.69 -6.50
CA PRO A 112 15.79 -12.40 -7.61
C PRO A 112 15.59 -11.53 -8.86
N LEU A 113 15.48 -12.16 -10.04
CA LEU A 113 15.08 -11.46 -11.26
C LEU A 113 13.72 -10.75 -11.07
N GLY A 114 13.60 -9.52 -11.55
CA GLY A 114 12.40 -8.70 -11.38
C GLY A 114 12.28 -7.95 -10.05
N SER A 115 13.26 -8.12 -9.14
CA SER A 115 13.22 -7.45 -7.82
C SER A 115 13.37 -5.94 -7.91
N ARG A 116 14.06 -5.43 -8.93
CA ARG A 116 14.26 -3.99 -9.11
C ARG A 116 12.94 -3.30 -9.44
N GLU A 117 12.22 -3.83 -10.41
CA GLU A 117 10.94 -3.31 -10.87
C GLU A 117 9.91 -3.39 -9.74
N LEU A 118 9.92 -4.51 -9.01
CA LEU A 118 9.07 -4.68 -7.84
C LEU A 118 9.40 -3.68 -6.74
N PHE A 119 10.67 -3.50 -6.40
CA PHE A 119 11.12 -2.54 -5.39
C PHE A 119 10.71 -1.10 -5.75
N GLN A 120 10.93 -0.67 -7.00
CA GLN A 120 10.53 0.66 -7.46
C GLN A 120 9.01 0.86 -7.38
N SER A 121 8.25 -0.16 -7.77
CA SER A 121 6.80 -0.10 -7.72
C SER A 121 6.27 -0.08 -6.28
N GLU A 122 6.92 -0.80 -5.37
CA GLU A 122 6.60 -0.77 -3.94
C GLU A 122 6.97 0.56 -3.30
N LEU A 123 8.09 1.16 -3.71
CA LEU A 123 8.50 2.45 -3.18
C LEU A 123 7.48 3.53 -3.53
N ARG A 124 6.99 3.51 -4.78
CA ARG A 124 5.89 4.39 -5.21
C ARG A 124 4.62 4.13 -4.41
N THR A 125 4.28 2.86 -4.20
CA THR A 125 3.09 2.45 -3.44
C THR A 125 3.15 2.96 -1.99
N LEU A 126 4.31 2.80 -1.33
CA LEU A 126 4.56 3.28 0.02
C LEU A 126 4.47 4.81 0.08
N PHE A 127 5.08 5.52 -0.87
CA PHE A 127 5.03 6.98 -0.96
C PHE A 127 3.59 7.50 -1.15
N GLU A 128 2.81 6.88 -2.03
CA GLU A 128 1.39 7.23 -2.21
C GLU A 128 0.59 7.00 -0.92
N ALA A 129 0.83 5.88 -0.24
CA ALA A 129 0.11 5.54 0.97
C ALA A 129 0.44 6.48 2.14
N GLU A 130 1.73 6.79 2.32
CA GLU A 130 2.20 7.77 3.29
C GLU A 130 1.56 9.14 3.02
N LYS A 131 1.63 9.62 1.78
CA LYS A 131 1.07 10.91 1.38
C LYS A 131 -0.43 10.99 1.66
N MET A 132 -1.16 9.91 1.39
CA MET A 132 -2.60 9.84 1.68
C MET A 132 -2.86 9.87 3.19
N LEU A 133 -2.20 9.05 4.00
CA LEU A 133 -2.42 9.03 5.45
C LEU A 133 -1.93 10.31 6.17
N SER A 134 -0.97 11.01 5.58
CA SER A 134 -0.53 12.32 6.07
C SER A 134 -1.54 13.44 5.84
N ASP A 135 -2.58 13.24 5.01
CA ASP A 135 -3.67 14.22 4.83
C ASP A 135 -4.47 14.39 6.14
N PRO A 136 -4.74 15.64 6.58
CA PRO A 136 -5.47 15.92 7.81
C PRO A 136 -6.82 15.19 7.94
N ARG A 137 -7.47 14.87 6.82
CA ARG A 137 -8.76 14.16 6.79
C ARG A 137 -8.69 12.75 7.36
N TYR A 138 -7.51 12.12 7.38
CA TYR A 138 -7.33 10.77 7.93
C TYR A 138 -6.70 10.77 9.33
N GLN A 139 -6.13 11.88 9.79
CA GLN A 139 -5.37 11.97 11.04
C GLN A 139 -6.19 11.62 12.30
N SER A 140 -7.50 11.91 12.28
CA SER A 140 -8.42 11.60 13.38
C SER A 140 -8.72 10.10 13.49
N ASP A 141 -8.57 9.35 12.40
CA ASP A 141 -8.86 7.92 12.32
C ASP A 141 -7.62 7.05 12.52
N LEU A 142 -6.44 7.65 12.70
CA LEU A 142 -5.20 6.96 13.01
C LEU A 142 -5.12 6.66 14.51
N ASP A 143 -5.02 5.38 14.86
CA ASP A 143 -4.57 4.97 16.20
C ASP A 143 -3.04 5.14 16.33
N GLU A 144 -2.51 4.95 17.54
CA GLU A 144 -1.08 5.12 17.85
C GLU A 144 -0.19 4.23 16.96
N SER A 145 -0.51 2.94 16.86
CA SER A 145 0.21 2.01 15.98
C SER A 145 0.22 2.44 14.51
N ALA A 146 -0.88 3.03 14.01
CA ALA A 146 -0.95 3.55 12.66
C ALA A 146 0.00 4.74 12.44
N ARG A 147 0.18 5.58 13.47
CA ARG A 147 1.11 6.71 13.43
C ARG A 147 2.56 6.22 13.42
N ASP A 148 2.88 5.21 14.23
CA ASP A 148 4.21 4.60 14.27
C ASP A 148 4.58 3.98 12.91
N ASP A 149 3.65 3.23 12.30
CA ASP A 149 3.84 2.65 10.97
C ASP A 149 4.09 3.75 9.91
N LEU A 150 3.36 4.87 10.01
CA LEU A 150 3.49 6.01 9.10
C LEU A 150 4.83 6.76 9.30
N GLU A 151 5.28 6.91 10.53
CA GLU A 151 6.58 7.52 10.85
C GLU A 151 7.72 6.65 10.33
N MET A 152 7.66 5.33 10.55
CA MET A 152 8.63 4.39 10.00
C MET A 152 8.67 4.43 8.47
N ALA A 153 7.50 4.53 7.81
CA ALA A 153 7.42 4.70 6.37
C ALA A 153 8.13 5.98 5.89
N LYS A 154 7.95 7.10 6.60
CA LYS A 154 8.62 8.38 6.29
C LYS A 154 10.12 8.26 6.40
N ASP A 155 10.62 7.66 7.47
CA ASP A 155 12.07 7.51 7.69
C ASP A 155 12.72 6.67 6.58
N ILE A 156 12.09 5.56 6.21
CA ILE A 156 12.57 4.69 5.13
C ILE A 156 12.53 5.40 3.78
N LEU A 157 11.46 6.14 3.49
CA LEU A 157 11.37 6.94 2.26
C LEU A 157 12.47 8.01 2.21
N GLN A 158 12.74 8.69 3.33
CA GLN A 158 13.81 9.68 3.43
C GLN A 158 15.19 9.05 3.24
N GLU A 159 15.47 7.93 3.91
CA GLU A 159 16.72 7.20 3.77
C GLU A 159 16.95 6.76 2.32
N ILE A 160 15.91 6.24 1.66
CA ILE A 160 15.97 5.82 0.26
C ILE A 160 16.23 7.01 -0.66
N ILE A 161 15.56 8.16 -0.44
CA ILE A 161 15.80 9.39 -1.24
C ILE A 161 17.23 9.87 -1.10
N GLN A 162 17.76 9.89 0.13
CA GLN A 162 19.14 10.33 0.41
C GLN A 162 20.18 9.39 -0.23
N ASN A 163 19.90 8.09 -0.26
CA ASN A 163 20.80 7.06 -0.78
C ASN A 163 20.51 6.64 -2.25
N ALA A 164 19.54 7.26 -2.91
CA ALA A 164 19.03 6.92 -4.24
C ALA A 164 20.09 6.78 -5.36
N PRO A 165 21.22 7.53 -5.38
CA PRO A 165 22.27 7.29 -6.38
C PRO A 165 22.89 5.88 -6.30
N ALA A 166 22.91 5.26 -5.11
CA ALA A 166 23.42 3.91 -4.90
C ALA A 166 22.38 2.82 -5.22
N LEU A 167 21.10 3.08 -4.94
CA LEU A 167 20.01 2.13 -5.21
C LEU A 167 19.77 1.92 -6.71
N LEU A 168 20.08 2.88 -7.58
CA LEU A 168 20.00 2.68 -9.03
C LEU A 168 21.18 1.87 -9.62
N ASN A 169 22.23 1.62 -8.82
CA ASN A 169 23.44 0.90 -9.20
C ASN A 169 23.39 -0.61 -8.89
N PHE A 170 22.26 -1.28 -9.17
CA PHE A 170 22.15 -2.75 -9.11
C PHE A 170 23.08 -3.52 -10.08
N GLY A 171 23.93 -2.82 -10.85
CA GLY A 171 24.84 -3.39 -11.86
C GLY A 171 26.32 -3.42 -11.48
N LYS A 172 26.76 -2.83 -10.36
CA LYS A 172 28.19 -2.91 -9.98
C LYS A 172 28.43 -4.14 -9.12
N LYS A 173 28.94 -5.22 -9.76
CA LYS A 173 29.67 -6.28 -9.06
C LYS A 173 30.62 -5.64 -8.03
N PRO A 174 30.72 -6.13 -6.79
CA PRO A 174 31.79 -5.73 -5.90
C PRO A 174 33.10 -5.97 -6.64
N GLY A 175 33.87 -4.90 -6.85
CA GLY A 175 35.09 -4.94 -7.64
C GLY A 175 35.99 -6.04 -7.11
N VAL A 176 36.24 -7.05 -7.95
CA VAL A 176 37.26 -8.07 -7.68
C VAL A 176 38.54 -7.32 -7.36
N GLY A 177 38.99 -7.43 -6.10
CA GLY A 177 40.23 -6.83 -5.64
C GLY A 177 41.35 -7.19 -6.61
N LYS A 178 41.94 -6.18 -7.24
CA LYS A 178 43.12 -6.36 -8.08
C LYS A 178 44.19 -7.02 -7.20
N LYS A 179 44.46 -8.31 -7.43
CA LYS A 179 45.63 -8.98 -6.86
C LYS A 179 46.86 -8.18 -7.28
N LYS A 180 47.51 -7.53 -6.31
CA LYS A 180 48.84 -6.96 -6.48
C LYS A 180 49.77 -8.09 -6.92
N LYS A 181 50.25 -8.04 -8.16
CA LYS A 181 51.41 -8.83 -8.59
C LYS A 181 52.61 -8.26 -7.83
N TYR A 182 53.12 -9.02 -6.86
CA TYR A 182 54.46 -8.79 -6.35
C TYR A 182 55.44 -9.10 -7.50
N ARG A 183 56.29 -8.13 -7.81
CA ARG A 183 57.54 -8.32 -8.54
C ARG A 183 58.65 -8.34 -7.52
#